data_AF-A0A1H4UF85-F1
#
_entry.id   AF-A0A1H4UF85-F1
#
_cell.length_a   1.000
_cell.length_b   1.000
_cell.length_c   1.000
_cell.angle_alpha   90.00
_cell.angle_beta   90.00
_cell.angle_gamma   90.00
#
_symmetry.space_group_name_H-M   'P 1'
#
loop_
_entity.id
_entity.type
_entity.pdbx_description
1 polymer ?
#
loop_
_entity_poly.entity_id
_entity_poly.type
_entity_poly.pdbx_seq_one_letter_code
_entity_poly.pdbx_strand_id
1 'polypeptide(L)'
;MSTGLQPRRPDLRGKCQTAAKELAAQDPNLRVVRGWYIDIDWGEQEHWWCERPDGAIIDPTVEQFPTGHVEALRRYREYAGVHPCPGCGIPVEGEFGYCCGPCNGADVGVPLGICTCDYDSRLIDLYDRFGSE
;
A
#
# COMPACT_ATOMS: atom_id res chain seq x y z
N MET A 1 4.21 5.71 -33.60
CA MET A 1 3.79 4.54 -32.80
C MET A 1 4.03 4.90 -31.35
N SER A 2 2.97 5.11 -30.57
CA SER A 2 3.08 5.42 -29.14
C SER A 2 3.76 4.23 -28.46
N THR A 3 4.80 4.46 -27.65
CA THR A 3 5.65 3.42 -27.05
C THR A 3 4.95 2.55 -26.00
N GLY A 4 3.62 2.54 -25.93
CA GLY A 4 2.82 1.55 -25.22
C GLY A 4 2.96 1.54 -23.69
N LEU A 5 3.96 2.21 -23.12
CA LEU A 5 4.06 2.45 -21.68
C LEU A 5 3.13 3.60 -21.31
N GLN A 6 1.97 3.25 -20.76
CA GLN A 6 1.17 4.19 -19.99
C GLN A 6 2.05 4.77 -18.88
N PRO A 7 2.13 6.12 -18.72
CA PRO A 7 2.93 6.71 -17.67
C PRO A 7 2.35 6.32 -16.31
N ARG A 8 3.23 6.08 -15.33
CA ARG A 8 2.86 5.98 -13.92
C ARG A 8 1.94 7.15 -13.55
N ARG A 9 0.96 6.90 -12.68
CA ARG A 9 0.05 7.91 -12.11
C ARG A 9 0.36 8.18 -10.64
N PRO A 10 1.34 9.06 -10.31
CA PRO A 10 1.69 9.39 -8.93
C PRO A 10 0.54 9.97 -8.11
N ASP A 11 -0.43 10.59 -8.78
CA ASP A 11 -1.64 11.17 -8.17
C ASP A 11 -2.57 10.11 -7.55
N LEU A 12 -2.37 8.82 -7.85
CA LEU A 12 -3.10 7.72 -7.22
C LEU A 12 -2.48 7.25 -5.89
N ARG A 13 -1.28 7.71 -5.56
CA ARG A 13 -0.60 7.34 -4.32
C ARG A 13 -1.43 7.78 -3.11
N GLY A 14 -1.59 6.89 -2.13
CA GLY A 14 -2.43 7.11 -0.94
C GLY A 14 -3.91 6.75 -1.14
N LYS A 15 -4.40 6.74 -2.37
CA LYS A 15 -5.85 6.60 -2.64
C LYS A 15 -6.33 5.15 -2.69
N CYS A 16 -5.47 4.15 -2.50
CA CYS A 16 -5.80 2.74 -2.71
C CYS A 16 -6.96 2.26 -1.84
N GLN A 17 -6.99 2.64 -0.55
CA GLN A 17 -8.05 2.22 0.36
C GLN A 17 -9.42 2.81 -0.04
N THR A 18 -9.47 4.12 -0.27
CA THR A 18 -10.70 4.81 -0.65
C THR A 18 -11.20 4.31 -1.98
N ALA A 19 -10.34 4.18 -2.98
CA ALA A 19 -10.71 3.71 -4.30
C ALA A 19 -11.22 2.25 -4.28
N ALA A 20 -10.61 1.36 -3.49
CA ALA A 20 -11.10 -0.02 -3.34
C ALA A 20 -12.48 -0.06 -2.65
N LYS A 21 -12.69 0.73 -1.59
CA LYS A 21 -13.99 0.82 -0.90
C LYS A 21 -15.07 1.40 -1.82
N GLU A 22 -14.77 2.45 -2.58
CA GLU A 22 -15.70 3.05 -3.55
C GLU A 22 -16.06 2.08 -4.68
N LEU A 23 -15.10 1.27 -5.13
CA LEU A 23 -15.33 0.26 -6.15
C LEU A 23 -16.21 -0.87 -5.63
N ALA A 24 -15.96 -1.38 -4.42
CA ALA A 24 -16.79 -2.40 -3.79
C ALA A 24 -18.20 -1.90 -3.42
N ALA A 25 -18.35 -0.59 -3.15
CA ALA A 25 -19.67 0.03 -2.97
C ALA A 25 -20.51 0.03 -4.27
N GLN A 26 -19.86 -0.03 -5.44
CA GLN A 26 -20.53 -0.08 -6.76
C GLN A 26 -20.80 -1.51 -7.23
N ASP A 27 -19.99 -2.48 -6.82
CA ASP A 27 -20.18 -3.91 -7.12
C ASP A 27 -20.07 -4.74 -5.83
N PRO A 28 -21.22 -5.18 -5.26
CA PRO A 28 -21.24 -5.91 -3.99
C PRO A 28 -20.63 -7.31 -4.07
N ASN A 29 -20.27 -7.80 -5.27
CA ASN A 29 -19.55 -9.06 -5.41
C ASN A 29 -18.05 -8.91 -5.14
N LEU A 30 -17.55 -7.67 -5.02
CA LEU A 30 -16.15 -7.41 -4.76
C LEU A 30 -15.86 -7.46 -3.27
N ARG A 31 -14.85 -8.25 -2.91
CA ARG A 31 -14.26 -8.25 -1.59
C ARG A 31 -13.15 -7.21 -1.55
N VAL A 32 -13.20 -6.27 -0.60
CA VAL A 32 -12.07 -5.38 -0.33
C VAL A 32 -10.98 -6.16 0.41
N VAL A 33 -9.77 -6.12 -0.12
CA VAL A 33 -8.61 -6.84 0.42
C VAL A 33 -7.50 -5.84 0.75
N ARG A 34 -6.73 -6.17 1.79
CA ARG A 34 -5.51 -5.44 2.18
C ARG A 34 -4.32 -6.38 2.26
N GLY A 35 -3.14 -5.85 2.00
CA GLY A 35 -1.89 -6.61 2.05
C GLY A 35 -0.75 -5.86 1.36
N TRP A 36 -0.04 -6.54 0.47
CA TRP A 36 1.14 -6.01 -0.20
C TRP A 36 1.02 -6.11 -1.72
N TYR A 37 1.32 -5.01 -2.42
CA TYR A 37 1.78 -5.04 -3.79
C TYR A 37 3.29 -5.24 -3.80
N ILE A 38 3.80 -6.21 -4.55
CA ILE A 38 5.22 -6.54 -4.61
C ILE A 38 5.77 -5.97 -5.92
N ASP A 39 6.33 -4.76 -5.85
CA ASP A 39 6.97 -4.09 -6.98
C ASP A 39 8.44 -4.49 -7.08
N ILE A 40 8.96 -4.68 -8.29
CA ILE A 40 10.38 -5.06 -8.47
C ILE A 40 11.33 -3.91 -8.13
N ASP A 41 10.90 -2.66 -8.31
CA ASP A 41 11.73 -1.48 -8.09
C ASP A 41 11.63 -1.00 -6.64
N TRP A 42 10.46 -1.12 -6.02
CA TRP A 42 10.20 -0.61 -4.66
C TRP A 42 10.04 -1.68 -3.59
N GLY A 43 10.01 -2.95 -3.95
CA GLY A 43 9.75 -4.04 -3.02
C GLY A 43 8.29 -4.08 -2.57
N GLU A 44 8.07 -4.54 -1.34
CA GLU A 44 6.74 -4.67 -0.77
C GLU A 44 6.17 -3.30 -0.40
N GLN A 45 4.99 -2.98 -0.91
CA GLN A 45 4.25 -1.76 -0.62
C GLN A 45 2.89 -2.12 -0.03
N GLU A 46 2.56 -1.52 1.11
CA GLU A 46 1.23 -1.65 1.71
C GLU A 46 0.16 -1.20 0.72
N HIS A 47 -0.87 -2.03 0.55
CA HIS A 47 -1.82 -1.80 -0.53
C HIS A 47 -3.21 -2.38 -0.26
N TRP A 48 -4.21 -1.76 -0.89
CA TRP A 48 -5.61 -2.17 -0.87
C TRP A 48 -6.11 -2.38 -2.30
N TRP A 49 -6.86 -3.46 -2.53
CA TRP A 49 -7.46 -3.80 -3.82
C TRP A 49 -8.81 -4.48 -3.63
N CYS A 50 -9.48 -4.79 -4.73
CA CYS A 50 -10.69 -5.61 -4.74
C CYS A 50 -10.41 -6.98 -5.36
N GLU A 51 -11.08 -8.00 -4.87
CA GLU A 51 -11.04 -9.35 -5.44
C GLU A 51 -12.47 -9.80 -5.79
N ARG A 52 -12.63 -10.36 -6.98
CA ARG A 52 -13.87 -11.02 -7.41
C ARG A 52 -13.99 -12.41 -6.79
N PRO A 53 -15.20 -13.02 -6.78
CA PRO A 53 -15.38 -14.39 -6.26
C PRO A 53 -14.59 -15.47 -7.00
N ASP A 54 -14.16 -15.20 -8.24
CA ASP A 54 -13.32 -16.09 -9.06
C ASP A 54 -11.81 -15.91 -8.79
N GLY A 55 -11.44 -15.05 -7.83
CA GLY A 55 -10.06 -14.73 -7.48
C GLY A 55 -9.41 -13.65 -8.35
N ALA A 56 -10.15 -13.05 -9.30
CA ALA A 56 -9.59 -11.99 -10.14
C ALA A 56 -9.36 -10.71 -9.31
N ILE A 57 -8.16 -10.15 -9.42
CA ILE A 57 -7.76 -8.92 -8.75
C ILE A 57 -8.17 -7.70 -9.58
N ILE A 58 -8.86 -6.76 -8.95
CA ILE A 58 -9.17 -5.44 -9.49
C ILE A 58 -8.52 -4.39 -8.60
N ASP A 59 -7.54 -3.70 -9.15
CA ASP A 59 -6.81 -2.66 -8.44
C ASP A 59 -6.96 -1.32 -9.19
N PRO A 60 -7.85 -0.42 -8.70
CA PRO A 60 -8.10 0.87 -9.36
C PRO A 60 -6.90 1.82 -9.28
N THR A 61 -5.88 1.48 -8.49
CA THR A 61 -4.72 2.32 -8.20
C THR A 61 -3.38 1.68 -8.58
N VAL A 62 -3.40 0.56 -9.32
CA VAL A 62 -2.19 -0.19 -9.67
C VAL A 62 -1.15 0.66 -10.40
N GLU A 63 -1.60 1.62 -11.20
CA GLU A 63 -0.73 2.52 -11.98
C GLU A 63 0.05 3.52 -11.11
N GLN A 64 -0.16 3.55 -9.79
CA GLN A 64 0.70 4.29 -8.86
C GLN A 64 2.12 3.69 -8.79
N PHE A 65 2.24 2.39 -9.07
CA PHE A 65 3.49 1.63 -9.00
C PHE A 65 4.26 1.69 -10.34
N PRO A 66 5.60 1.68 -10.30
CA PRO A 66 6.43 1.65 -11.51
C PRO A 66 6.03 0.52 -12.47
N THR A 67 5.82 -0.69 -11.94
CA THR A 67 5.48 -1.88 -12.74
C THR A 67 3.98 -2.05 -13.00
N GLY A 68 3.13 -1.20 -12.43
CA GLY A 68 1.68 -1.43 -12.40
C GLY A 68 1.00 -1.49 -13.77
N HIS A 69 1.61 -0.91 -14.80
CA HIS A 69 1.12 -0.96 -16.18
C HIS A 69 1.43 -2.29 -16.89
N VAL A 70 2.27 -3.16 -16.31
CA VAL A 70 2.64 -4.48 -16.87
C VAL A 70 1.97 -5.59 -16.08
N GLU A 71 0.85 -6.11 -16.58
CA GLU A 71 0.04 -7.12 -15.88
C GLU A 71 0.84 -8.35 -15.44
N ALA A 72 1.74 -8.85 -16.28
CA ALA A 72 2.58 -10.02 -15.98
C ALA A 72 3.53 -9.83 -14.78
N LEU A 73 3.80 -8.57 -14.39
CA LEU A 73 4.66 -8.22 -13.25
C LEU A 73 3.87 -7.96 -11.98
N ARG A 74 2.54 -7.86 -12.04
CA ARG A 74 1.71 -7.58 -10.87
C ARG A 74 1.72 -8.76 -9.91
N ARG A 75 2.11 -8.50 -8.66
CA ARG A 75 2.19 -9.50 -7.60
C ARG A 75 1.54 -8.92 -6.34
N TYR A 76 0.60 -9.68 -5.79
CA TYR A 76 -0.13 -9.30 -4.59
C TYR A 76 -0.01 -10.40 -3.55
N ARG A 77 0.04 -10.00 -2.28
CA ARG A 77 0.01 -10.92 -1.14
C ARG A 77 -0.98 -10.37 -0.12
N GLU A 78 -2.04 -11.12 0.18
CA GLU A 78 -3.01 -10.74 1.21
C GLU A 78 -2.37 -10.74 2.60
N TYR A 79 -2.82 -9.81 3.45
CA TYR A 79 -2.38 -9.72 4.83
C TYR A 79 -2.80 -10.96 5.63
N ALA A 80 -1.83 -11.63 6.27
CA ALA A 80 -2.04 -12.88 7.00
C ALA A 80 -2.15 -12.73 8.53
N GLY A 81 -2.33 -11.50 9.06
CA GLY A 81 -2.42 -11.25 10.51
C GLY A 81 -1.08 -11.01 11.21
N VAL A 82 0.03 -10.99 10.45
CA VAL A 82 1.37 -10.65 10.94
C VAL A 82 2.10 -9.70 9.99
N HIS A 83 2.78 -8.71 10.55
CA HIS A 83 3.59 -7.73 9.81
C HIS A 83 5.08 -7.86 10.20
N PRO A 84 6.01 -7.95 9.24
CA PRO A 84 7.43 -7.82 9.57
C PRO A 84 7.75 -6.37 9.94
N CYS A 85 8.46 -6.15 11.05
CA CYS A 85 8.98 -4.81 11.37
C CYS A 85 9.89 -4.32 10.23
N PRO A 86 9.69 -3.12 9.67
CA PRO A 86 10.49 -2.64 8.54
C PRO A 86 11.97 -2.40 8.89
N GLY A 87 12.28 -2.20 10.18
CA GLY A 87 13.66 -1.99 10.64
C GLY A 87 14.42 -3.29 10.92
N CYS A 88 13.78 -4.29 11.54
CA CYS A 88 14.49 -5.49 12.02
C CYS A 88 13.91 -6.83 11.54
N GLY A 89 12.77 -6.82 10.85
CA GLY A 89 12.12 -8.02 10.31
C GLY A 89 11.40 -8.90 11.34
N ILE A 90 11.41 -8.55 12.63
CA ILE A 90 10.69 -9.31 13.65
C ILE A 90 9.17 -9.23 13.37
N PRO A 91 8.45 -10.38 13.39
CA PRO A 91 7.02 -10.39 13.18
C PRO A 91 6.28 -9.71 14.34
N VAL A 92 5.33 -8.87 13.98
CA VAL A 92 4.39 -8.21 14.90
C VAL A 92 2.99 -8.70 14.54
N GLU A 93 2.31 -9.30 15.51
CA GLU A 93 0.93 -9.79 15.36
C GLU A 93 -0.07 -8.62 15.46
N GLY A 94 -1.20 -8.75 14.77
CA GLY A 94 -2.32 -7.80 14.86
C GLY A 94 -2.31 -6.73 13.77
N GLU A 95 -3.35 -5.90 13.73
CA GLU A 95 -3.54 -4.92 12.63
C GLU A 95 -2.60 -3.72 12.72
N PHE A 96 -2.16 -3.41 13.93
CA PHE A 96 -1.21 -2.39 14.28
C PHE A 96 -0.49 -2.87 15.53
N GLY A 97 0.83 -2.73 15.58
CA GLY A 97 1.59 -3.11 16.75
C GLY A 97 2.93 -2.40 16.81
N TYR A 98 3.62 -2.61 17.92
CA TYR A 98 4.91 -2.01 18.20
C TYR A 98 5.99 -3.08 18.15
N CYS A 99 7.10 -2.78 17.47
CA CYS A 99 8.24 -3.68 17.45
C CYS A 99 8.88 -3.77 18.84
N CYS A 100 8.79 -4.92 19.49
CA CYS A 100 9.44 -5.20 20.77
C CYS A 100 10.93 -5.59 20.66
N GLY A 101 11.47 -5.59 19.44
CA GLY A 101 12.87 -5.91 19.16
C GLY A 101 13.81 -4.68 19.16
N PRO A 102 14.92 -4.71 18.41
CA PRO A 102 15.92 -3.64 18.44
C PRO A 102 15.41 -2.28 17.91
N CYS A 103 14.22 -2.25 17.29
CA CYS A 103 13.56 -1.03 16.84
C CYS A 103 12.75 -0.31 17.93
N ASN A 104 12.81 -0.77 19.20
CA ASN A 104 12.37 -0.05 20.40
C ASN A 104 10.99 0.64 20.30
N GLY A 105 9.96 -0.12 19.93
CA GLY A 105 8.60 0.40 19.85
C GLY A 105 8.27 1.13 18.55
N ALA A 106 9.05 0.92 17.48
CA ALA A 106 8.66 1.39 16.15
C ALA A 106 7.28 0.83 15.74
N ASP A 107 6.45 1.67 15.13
CA ASP A 107 5.14 1.28 14.61
C ASP A 107 5.30 0.26 13.48
N VAL A 108 4.50 -0.81 13.53
CA VAL A 108 4.50 -1.89 12.54
C VAL A 108 3.05 -2.23 12.17
N GLY A 109 2.81 -2.26 10.87
CA GLY A 109 1.54 -2.69 10.28
C GLY A 109 0.89 -1.65 9.40
N VAL A 110 -0.19 -2.07 8.74
CA VAL A 110 -0.95 -1.25 7.78
C VAL A 110 -2.08 -0.57 8.57
N PRO A 111 -1.98 0.73 8.93
CA PRO A 111 -3.01 1.38 9.72
C PRO A 111 -4.35 1.36 8.99
N LEU A 112 -5.45 1.10 9.70
CA LEU A 112 -6.81 1.12 9.13
C LEU A 112 -7.22 2.50 8.57
N GLY A 113 -6.47 3.57 8.86
CA GLY A 113 -6.85 4.95 8.53
C GLY A 113 -5.84 5.80 7.74
N ILE A 114 -4.57 5.42 7.66
CA ILE A 114 -3.53 6.14 6.89
C ILE A 114 -2.62 5.09 6.28
N CYS A 115 -2.65 4.93 4.95
CA CYS A 115 -1.64 4.13 4.27
C CYS A 115 -0.28 4.83 4.44
N THR A 116 0.82 4.12 4.63
CA THR A 116 2.15 4.78 4.49
C THR A 116 2.38 5.32 3.07
N CYS A 117 1.56 4.89 2.09
CA CYS A 117 1.44 5.50 0.78
C CYS A 117 0.69 6.84 0.76
N ASP A 118 -0.04 7.23 1.81
CA ASP A 118 -0.60 8.58 2.05
C ASP A 118 0.45 9.56 2.58
N TYR A 119 1.72 9.15 2.72
CA TYR A 119 2.78 10.04 3.20
C TYR A 119 2.97 11.21 2.22
N ASP A 120 2.24 12.30 2.49
CA ASP A 120 2.41 13.58 1.83
C ASP A 120 3.79 14.09 2.22
N SER A 121 4.70 14.15 1.25
CA SER A 121 6.03 14.74 1.43
C SER A 121 5.98 16.19 1.91
N ARG A 122 4.81 16.86 1.88
CA ARG A 122 4.58 18.17 2.50
C ARG A 122 4.56 18.15 4.04
N LEU A 123 4.48 16.98 4.70
CA LEU A 123 4.59 16.88 6.16
C LEU A 123 6.05 16.92 6.65
N ILE A 124 7.04 16.59 5.79
CA ILE A 124 8.46 16.86 6.10
C ILE A 124 8.70 18.37 6.11
N ASP A 125 8.12 19.11 5.16
CA ASP A 125 8.24 20.57 5.08
C ASP A 125 7.67 21.29 6.32
N LEU A 126 6.73 20.70 7.05
CA LEU A 126 6.21 21.27 8.30
C LEU A 126 7.12 20.99 9.50
N TYR A 127 7.81 19.85 9.54
CA TYR A 127 8.79 19.57 10.58
C TYR A 127 10.09 20.37 10.39
N ASP A 128 10.51 20.63 9.14
CA ASP A 128 11.66 21.51 8.86
C ASP A 128 11.35 23.00 9.07
N ARG A 129 10.08 23.42 9.02
CA ARG A 129 9.70 24.83 9.24
C ARG A 129 9.49 25.22 10.71
N PHE A 130 9.25 24.24 11.58
CA PHE A 130 9.01 24.44 13.00
C PHE A 130 10.00 23.70 13.91
N GLY A 131 11.02 23.07 13.31
CA GLY A 131 12.04 22.26 13.97
C GLY A 131 13.44 22.87 13.94
N SER A 132 13.55 24.18 14.13
CA SER A 132 14.79 24.80 14.62
C SER A 132 14.42 26.12 15.30
N GLU A 133 14.49 26.09 16.64
CA GLU A 133 14.58 27.23 17.58
C GLU A 133 13.69 28.46 17.35
#